data_AF-A0AAW6X5Q5-F1
#
_entry.id   AF-A0AAW6X5Q5-F1
#
_cell.length_a   1.000
_cell.length_b   1.000
_cell.length_c   1.000
_cell.angle_alpha   90.00
_cell.angle_beta   90.00
_cell.angle_gamma   90.00
#
_symmetry.space_group_name_H-M   'P 1'
#
loop_
_entity.id
_entity.type
_entity.pdbx_description
1 polymer ?
#
loop_
_entity_poly.entity_id
_entity_poly.type
_entity_poly.pdbx_seq_one_letter_code
_entity_poly.pdbx_strand_id
1 'polypeptide(L)'
;MIFIINGRVRFNEYEGTLESVSTPHNMQPLAAATCRLLSIFVRNNEMLIKRQQLLEEVWEERGLKGTNSNLNNYISLLRRHLAQLGETELIITYPRQGFKFVANKISRHATAEPEKEKNAMEENIVTSQSPGQTAPRGRGSGKLFSIWRQLQRWNKWLNLILFISIAALITVSHQYSARNNLFSGTQFADCQIYNMGWDYPEKETVTDMVRAYVNCQKKTKVYYYNKITQDNRQFEEKMLVSCRENAGRQPCEVVYIP
;
A
#
# COMPACT_ATOMS: atom_id res chain seq x y z
N MET A 1 -4.27 4.14 -3.00
CA MET A 1 -5.48 4.03 -3.86
C MET A 1 -6.30 2.85 -3.38
N ILE A 2 -7.62 2.95 -3.41
CA ILE A 2 -8.51 1.84 -3.07
C ILE A 2 -9.24 1.39 -4.34
N PHE A 3 -9.28 0.09 -4.58
CA PHE A 3 -10.00 -0.53 -5.69
C PHE A 3 -11.13 -1.39 -5.14
N ILE A 4 -12.32 -1.27 -5.74
CA ILE A 4 -13.45 -2.16 -5.47
C ILE A 4 -13.66 -3.03 -6.71
N ILE A 5 -13.42 -4.33 -6.58
CA ILE A 5 -13.51 -5.33 -7.63
C ILE A 5 -14.87 -6.02 -7.52
N ASN A 6 -15.66 -5.98 -8.59
CA ASN A 6 -17.00 -6.58 -8.70
C ASN A 6 -17.98 -6.17 -7.59
N GLY A 7 -17.72 -5.06 -6.89
CA GLY A 7 -18.53 -4.63 -5.74
C GLY A 7 -18.39 -5.50 -4.48
N ARG A 8 -17.53 -6.52 -4.49
CA ARG A 8 -17.39 -7.50 -3.40
C ARG A 8 -16.03 -7.49 -2.73
N VAL A 9 -14.97 -7.19 -3.46
CA VAL A 9 -13.60 -7.20 -2.93
C VAL A 9 -13.05 -5.79 -2.89
N ARG A 10 -12.58 -5.37 -1.72
CA ARG A 10 -11.86 -4.11 -1.51
C ARG A 10 -10.38 -4.39 -1.40
N PHE A 11 -9.62 -3.81 -2.33
CA PHE A 11 -8.17 -3.85 -2.35
C PHE A 11 -7.63 -2.47 -1.98
N ASN A 12 -6.97 -2.37 -0.83
CA ASN A 12 -6.21 -1.19 -0.45
C ASN A 12 -4.76 -1.36 -0.88
N GLU A 13 -4.35 -0.63 -1.91
CA GLU A 13 -3.00 -0.71 -2.43
C GLU A 13 -1.95 -0.10 -1.49
N TYR A 14 -2.32 0.91 -0.70
CA TYR A 14 -1.40 1.59 0.20
C TYR A 14 -1.04 0.70 1.39
N GLU A 15 -2.04 0.09 2.00
CA GLU A 15 -1.86 -0.84 3.13
C GLU A 15 -1.50 -2.26 2.67
N GLY A 16 -1.68 -2.56 1.38
CA GLY A 16 -1.44 -3.88 0.82
C GLY A 16 -2.43 -4.92 1.35
N THR A 17 -3.71 -4.56 1.45
CA THR A 17 -4.75 -5.42 2.05
C THR A 17 -5.89 -5.72 1.13
N LEU A 18 -6.50 -6.89 1.37
CA LEU A 18 -7.64 -7.39 0.63
C LEU A 18 -8.74 -7.77 1.63
N GLU A 19 -9.94 -7.23 1.45
CA GLU A 19 -11.08 -7.49 2.34
C GLU A 19 -12.37 -7.64 1.55
N SER A 20 -13.38 -8.25 2.17
CA SER A 20 -14.73 -8.26 1.61
C SER A 20 -15.44 -6.95 1.92
N VAL A 21 -16.15 -6.39 0.94
CA VAL A 21 -16.99 -5.19 1.12
C VAL A 21 -18.15 -5.46 2.09
N SER A 22 -18.68 -6.69 2.11
CA SER A 22 -19.80 -7.06 3.00
C SER A 22 -19.36 -7.39 4.42
N THR A 23 -18.08 -7.70 4.64
CA THR A 23 -17.55 -8.13 5.94
C THR A 23 -16.15 -7.55 6.15
N PRO A 24 -16.07 -6.25 6.52
CA PRO A 24 -14.79 -5.52 6.60
C PRO A 24 -13.86 -5.97 7.73
N HIS A 25 -14.29 -6.85 8.65
CA HIS A 25 -13.45 -7.32 9.75
C HIS A 25 -12.45 -8.43 9.36
N ASN A 26 -12.51 -8.95 8.13
CA ASN A 26 -11.62 -10.00 7.63
C ASN A 26 -10.56 -9.44 6.66
N MET A 27 -9.75 -8.50 7.14
CA MET A 27 -8.68 -7.88 6.37
C MET A 27 -7.49 -8.83 6.19
N GLN A 28 -7.18 -9.17 4.94
CA GLN A 28 -6.12 -10.11 4.60
C GLN A 28 -4.86 -9.37 4.07
N PRO A 29 -3.66 -9.63 4.64
CA PRO A 29 -2.42 -9.02 4.17
C PRO A 29 -2.01 -9.61 2.83
N LEU A 30 -1.50 -8.76 1.95
CA LEU A 30 -0.80 -9.16 0.76
C LEU A 30 0.69 -8.90 0.94
N ALA A 31 1.51 -9.93 0.71
CA ALA A 31 2.94 -9.74 0.56
C ALA A 31 3.22 -8.71 -0.55
N ALA A 32 4.32 -7.96 -0.44
CA ALA A 32 4.61 -6.84 -1.35
C ALA A 32 4.53 -7.23 -2.84
N ALA A 33 5.08 -8.38 -3.24
CA ALA A 33 4.98 -8.86 -4.63
C ALA A 33 3.54 -9.17 -5.06
N THR A 34 2.74 -9.78 -4.18
CA THR A 34 1.32 -10.05 -4.39
C THR A 34 0.51 -8.75 -4.56
N CYS A 35 0.75 -7.77 -3.68
CA CYS A 35 0.11 -6.46 -3.75
C CYS A 35 0.41 -5.76 -5.08
N ARG A 36 1.68 -5.75 -5.50
CA ARG A 36 2.12 -5.15 -6.78
C ARG A 36 1.51 -5.85 -7.99
N LEU A 37 1.47 -7.19 -8.00
CA LEU A 37 0.79 -7.93 -9.06
C LEU A 37 -0.68 -7.54 -9.17
N LEU A 38 -1.40 -7.52 -8.04
CA LEU A 38 -2.81 -7.14 -8.05
C LEU A 38 -3.00 -5.70 -8.54
N SER A 39 -2.14 -4.79 -8.09
CA SER A 39 -2.08 -3.39 -8.54
C SER A 39 -1.92 -3.24 -10.05
N ILE A 40 -1.04 -4.04 -10.67
CA ILE A 40 -0.87 -4.09 -12.13
C ILE A 40 -2.14 -4.66 -12.79
N PHE A 41 -2.68 -5.76 -12.28
CA PHE A 41 -3.87 -6.40 -12.85
C PHE A 41 -5.12 -5.51 -12.83
N VAL A 42 -5.45 -4.88 -11.70
CA VAL A 42 -6.64 -4.02 -11.59
C VAL A 42 -6.54 -2.76 -12.43
N ARG A 43 -5.31 -2.29 -12.72
CA ARG A 43 -5.07 -1.16 -13.63
C ARG A 43 -5.23 -1.54 -15.10
N ASN A 44 -4.90 -2.78 -15.43
CA ASN A 44 -4.87 -3.34 -16.78
C ASN A 44 -5.95 -4.41 -16.97
N ASN A 45 -7.13 -4.21 -16.40
CA ASN A 45 -8.26 -5.13 -16.55
C ASN A 45 -8.59 -5.33 -18.04
N GLU A 46 -8.97 -6.54 -18.40
CA GLU A 46 -9.21 -6.98 -19.78
C GLU A 46 -7.99 -6.94 -20.73
N MET A 47 -6.78 -6.67 -20.24
CA MET A 47 -5.56 -6.72 -21.04
C MET A 47 -4.72 -7.97 -20.73
N LEU A 48 -4.17 -8.59 -21.79
CA LEU A 48 -3.18 -9.66 -21.64
C LEU A 48 -1.82 -9.04 -21.28
N ILE A 49 -1.36 -9.30 -20.06
CA ILE A 49 -0.08 -8.81 -19.56
C ILE A 49 0.97 -9.91 -19.73
N LYS A 50 2.08 -9.58 -20.40
CA LYS A 50 3.14 -10.55 -20.71
C LYS A 50 3.87 -11.00 -19.44
N ARG A 51 4.34 -12.24 -19.43
CA ARG A 51 5.12 -12.80 -18.30
C ARG A 51 6.37 -11.97 -18.01
N GLN A 52 7.09 -11.58 -19.07
CA GLN A 52 8.33 -10.80 -18.95
C GLN A 52 8.08 -9.43 -18.31
N GLN A 53 7.03 -8.73 -18.76
CA GLN A 53 6.61 -7.44 -18.18
C GLN A 53 6.29 -7.57 -16.68
N LEU A 54 5.56 -8.62 -16.28
CA LEU A 54 5.25 -8.85 -14.86
C LEU A 54 6.51 -9.15 -14.03
N LEU A 55 7.50 -9.84 -14.61
CA LEU A 55 8.77 -10.12 -13.93
C LEU A 55 9.57 -8.84 -13.72
N GLU A 56 9.64 -7.99 -14.74
CA GLU A 56 10.33 -6.70 -14.73
C GLU A 56 9.72 -5.74 -13.70
N GLU A 57 8.44 -5.41 -13.82
CA GLU A 57 7.77 -4.39 -13.00
C GLU A 57 7.66 -4.77 -11.52
N VAL A 58 7.59 -6.07 -11.20
CA VAL A 58 7.39 -6.53 -9.82
C VAL A 58 8.72 -6.82 -9.11
N TRP A 59 9.73 -7.34 -9.83
CA TRP A 59 11.00 -7.75 -9.26
C TRP A 59 12.22 -7.01 -9.82
N GLU A 60 12.44 -7.04 -11.14
CA GLU A 60 13.73 -6.60 -11.72
C GLU A 60 13.98 -5.10 -11.58
N GLU A 61 12.95 -4.26 -11.73
CA GLU A 61 13.03 -2.81 -11.47
C GLU A 61 13.39 -2.47 -10.02
N ARG A 62 13.27 -3.45 -9.11
CA ARG A 62 13.65 -3.32 -7.70
C ARG A 62 14.94 -4.06 -7.35
N GLY A 63 15.72 -4.44 -8.35
CA GLY A 63 16.97 -5.18 -8.17
C GLY A 63 16.78 -6.61 -7.67
N LEU A 64 15.57 -7.18 -7.81
CA LEU A 64 15.27 -8.56 -7.42
C LEU A 64 15.21 -9.44 -8.68
N LYS A 65 15.65 -10.70 -8.55
CA LYS A 65 15.56 -11.66 -9.66
C LYS A 65 14.20 -12.36 -9.66
N GLY A 66 13.34 -12.02 -10.62
CA GLY A 66 12.10 -12.75 -10.90
C GLY A 66 12.36 -14.06 -11.63
N THR A 67 11.56 -15.10 -11.37
CA THR A 67 11.57 -16.33 -12.19
C THR A 67 10.14 -16.71 -12.58
N ASN A 68 9.99 -17.50 -13.64
CA ASN A 68 8.68 -18.00 -14.06
C ASN A 68 7.98 -18.84 -12.98
N SER A 69 8.74 -19.62 -12.21
CA SER A 69 8.21 -20.38 -11.07
C SER A 69 7.72 -19.45 -9.97
N ASN A 70 8.49 -18.41 -9.64
CA ASN A 70 8.10 -17.41 -8.65
C ASN A 70 6.80 -16.72 -9.07
N LEU A 71 6.72 -16.24 -10.31
CA LEU A 71 5.51 -15.60 -10.84
C LEU A 71 4.29 -16.53 -10.71
N ASN A 72 4.41 -17.79 -11.13
CA ASN A 72 3.30 -18.74 -11.03
C ASN A 72 2.84 -18.99 -9.58
N ASN A 73 3.77 -19.05 -8.63
CA ASN A 73 3.45 -19.20 -7.21
C ASN A 73 2.66 -17.99 -6.70
N TYR A 74 3.10 -16.78 -7.02
CA TYR A 74 2.40 -15.56 -6.62
C TYR A 74 1.03 -15.40 -7.30
N ILE A 75 0.90 -15.79 -8.57
CA ILE A 75 -0.40 -15.82 -9.25
C ILE A 75 -1.35 -16.81 -8.57
N SER A 76 -0.86 -17.99 -8.20
CA SER A 76 -1.67 -19.00 -7.50
C SER A 76 -2.11 -18.51 -6.12
N LEU A 77 -1.23 -17.81 -5.40
CA LEU A 77 -1.56 -17.16 -4.13
C LEU A 77 -2.64 -16.08 -4.32
N LEU A 78 -2.53 -15.26 -5.37
CA LEU A 78 -3.52 -14.22 -5.67
C LEU A 78 -4.89 -14.83 -5.96
N ARG A 79 -4.94 -15.90 -6.77
CA ARG A 79 -6.20 -16.63 -7.05
C ARG A 79 -6.84 -17.15 -5.77
N ARG A 80 -6.03 -17.72 -4.85
CA ARG A 80 -6.54 -18.22 -3.57
C ARG A 80 -7.15 -17.09 -2.72
N HIS A 81 -6.46 -15.96 -2.64
CA HIS A 81 -6.92 -14.79 -1.87
C HIS A 81 -8.24 -14.24 -2.43
N LEU A 82 -8.36 -14.12 -3.74
CA LEU A 82 -9.60 -13.66 -4.39
C LEU A 82 -10.74 -14.68 -4.20
N ALA A 83 -10.45 -15.97 -4.35
CA ALA A 83 -11.44 -17.04 -4.19
C ALA A 83 -12.00 -17.10 -2.74
N GLN A 84 -11.15 -16.87 -1.73
CA GLN A 84 -11.59 -16.78 -0.33
C GLN A 84 -12.61 -15.66 -0.10
N LEU A 85 -12.63 -14.64 -0.94
CA LEU A 85 -13.59 -13.52 -0.89
C LEU A 85 -14.75 -13.69 -1.88
N GLY A 86 -14.92 -14.88 -2.46
CA GLY A 86 -16.01 -15.21 -3.38
C GLY A 86 -15.75 -14.81 -4.84
N GLU A 87 -14.55 -14.33 -5.18
CA GLU A 87 -14.16 -14.01 -6.55
C GLU A 87 -13.27 -15.11 -7.14
N THR A 88 -13.87 -16.00 -7.91
CA THR A 88 -13.14 -17.06 -8.64
C THR A 88 -12.85 -16.63 -10.07
N GLU A 89 -11.85 -17.26 -10.69
CA GLU A 89 -11.55 -17.10 -12.12
C GLU A 89 -11.21 -15.68 -12.62
N LEU A 90 -10.90 -14.73 -11.72
CA LEU A 90 -10.53 -13.37 -12.13
C LEU A 90 -9.18 -13.25 -12.85
N ILE A 91 -8.30 -14.26 -12.76
CA ILE A 91 -7.01 -14.27 -13.42
C ILE A 91 -6.96 -15.46 -14.38
N ILE A 92 -7.02 -15.20 -15.68
CA ILE A 92 -6.93 -16.23 -16.73
C ILE A 92 -5.47 -16.39 -17.15
N THR A 93 -4.99 -17.64 -17.25
CA THR A 93 -3.65 -17.94 -17.76
C THR A 93 -3.69 -18.11 -19.28
N TYR A 94 -2.80 -17.42 -19.99
CA TYR A 94 -2.50 -17.68 -21.39
C TYR A 94 -1.12 -18.35 -21.47
N PRO A 95 -1.06 -19.68 -21.71
CA PRO A 95 0.19 -20.44 -21.66
C PRO A 95 1.29 -19.81 -22.53
N ARG A 96 2.50 -19.73 -21.97
CA ARG A 96 3.70 -19.09 -22.56
C ARG A 96 3.61 -17.58 -22.82
N GLN A 97 2.42 -16.99 -22.80
CA GLN A 97 2.21 -15.58 -23.12
C GLN A 97 2.15 -14.72 -21.86
N GLY A 98 1.25 -15.04 -20.93
CA GLY A 98 0.92 -14.11 -19.86
C GLY A 98 -0.33 -14.45 -19.08
N PHE A 99 -0.90 -13.41 -18.48
CA PHE A 99 -2.09 -13.48 -17.66
C PHE A 99 -3.03 -12.32 -17.99
N LYS A 100 -4.34 -12.56 -17.89
CA LYS A 100 -5.36 -11.55 -18.10
C LYS A 100 -6.22 -11.46 -16.85
N PHE A 101 -6.45 -10.24 -16.37
CA PHE A 101 -7.41 -9.99 -15.29
C PHE A 101 -8.79 -9.69 -15.89
N VAL A 102 -9.84 -10.32 -15.38
CA VAL A 102 -11.19 -10.28 -15.96
C VAL A 102 -12.27 -9.97 -14.92
N ALA A 103 -12.20 -8.78 -14.32
CA ALA A 103 -13.26 -8.29 -13.46
C ALA A 103 -14.37 -7.62 -14.28
N ASN A 104 -15.63 -7.91 -13.94
CA ASN A 104 -16.80 -7.29 -14.55
C ASN A 104 -16.86 -5.78 -14.27
N LYS A 105 -16.42 -5.35 -13.08
CA LYS A 105 -16.40 -3.94 -12.69
C LYS A 105 -15.24 -3.66 -11.75
N ILE A 106 -14.52 -2.56 -12.00
CA ILE A 106 -13.50 -2.04 -11.09
C ILE A 106 -13.79 -0.57 -10.81
N SER A 107 -14.09 -0.24 -9.56
CA SER A 107 -14.23 1.15 -9.11
C SER A 107 -12.97 1.60 -8.38
N ARG A 108 -12.56 2.85 -8.59
CA ARG A 108 -11.33 3.41 -8.04
C ARG A 108 -11.69 4.58 -7.12
N HIS A 109 -11.18 4.54 -5.89
CA HIS A 109 -11.35 5.60 -4.90
C HIS A 109 -9.98 6.11 -4.46
N ALA A 110 -9.82 7.43 -4.43
CA ALA A 110 -8.67 8.02 -3.77
C ALA A 110 -8.69 7.60 -2.29
N THR A 111 -7.53 7.35 -1.71
CA THR A 111 -7.42 7.09 -0.28
C THR A 111 -7.69 8.42 0.44
N ALA A 112 -8.95 8.72 0.69
CA ALA A 112 -9.33 9.80 1.59
C ALA A 112 -9.13 9.29 3.04
N GLU A 113 -8.67 10.20 3.90
CA GLU A 113 -8.60 10.04 5.36
C GLU A 113 -9.91 9.46 5.94
N PRO A 114 -9.88 8.77 7.08
CA PRO A 114 -11.03 8.05 7.62
C PRO A 114 -12.25 8.97 7.76
N GLU A 115 -13.26 8.70 6.93
CA GLU A 115 -14.56 9.35 6.98
C GLU A 115 -15.25 8.97 8.31
N LYS A 116 -15.48 9.97 9.15
CA LYS A 116 -16.36 9.87 10.31
C LYS A 116 -17.80 9.63 9.82
N GLU A 117 -18.41 8.60 10.40
CA GLU A 117 -19.83 8.29 10.49
C GLU A 117 -20.77 9.49 10.23
N LYS A 118 -21.61 9.37 9.21
CA LYS A 118 -22.76 10.25 8.99
C LYS A 118 -23.96 9.65 9.71
N ASN A 119 -24.40 10.31 10.78
CA ASN A 119 -25.80 10.21 11.24
C ASN A 119 -26.55 11.47 10.78
N ALA A 120 -27.69 11.24 10.15
CA ALA A 120 -28.63 12.26 9.70
C ALA A 120 -29.52 12.72 10.86
N MET A 121 -29.89 14.00 10.87
CA MET A 121 -31.25 14.44 11.17
C MET A 121 -31.45 15.84 10.57
N GLU A 122 -32.55 15.97 9.83
CA GLU A 122 -33.03 17.19 9.15
C GLU A 122 -33.53 18.24 10.15
N GLU A 123 -33.45 19.51 9.79
CA GLU A 123 -34.63 20.39 9.87
C GLU A 123 -34.59 21.53 8.84
N ASN A 124 -35.78 21.82 8.32
CA ASN A 124 -36.12 22.71 7.22
C ASN A 124 -35.80 24.20 7.46
N ILE A 125 -35.69 24.99 6.39
CA ILE A 125 -36.55 26.17 6.09
C ILE A 125 -36.13 26.82 4.74
N VAL A 126 -36.98 26.59 3.72
CA VAL A 126 -37.58 27.53 2.73
C VAL A 126 -36.71 28.53 1.93
N THR A 127 -36.65 28.25 0.61
CA THR A 127 -36.95 29.10 -0.58
C THR A 127 -36.45 30.54 -0.69
N SER A 128 -35.72 30.88 -1.77
CA SER A 128 -36.23 31.73 -2.88
C SER A 128 -35.17 32.13 -3.95
N GLN A 129 -35.49 31.76 -5.20
CA GLN A 129 -35.48 32.57 -6.44
C GLN A 129 -34.18 33.18 -7.04
N SER A 130 -33.95 32.84 -8.32
CA SER A 130 -33.23 33.58 -9.38
C SER A 130 -34.25 34.49 -10.11
N PRO A 131 -33.91 35.64 -10.75
CA PRO A 131 -33.51 35.64 -12.18
C PRO A 131 -32.71 36.86 -12.73
N GLY A 132 -32.17 36.69 -13.96
CA GLY A 132 -32.04 37.77 -14.97
C GLY A 132 -30.61 38.28 -15.24
N GLN A 133 -29.92 37.82 -16.30
CA GLN A 133 -29.83 38.43 -17.65
C GLN A 133 -29.40 39.91 -17.64
N THR A 134 -28.28 40.29 -18.27
CA THR A 134 -28.27 40.68 -19.70
C THR A 134 -26.83 40.84 -20.23
N ALA A 135 -26.63 40.50 -21.50
CA ALA A 135 -25.55 41.02 -22.35
C ALA A 135 -26.09 42.25 -23.13
N PRO A 136 -25.26 43.16 -23.70
CA PRO A 136 -24.60 42.85 -24.97
C PRO A 136 -23.21 43.47 -25.22
N ARG A 137 -22.58 42.85 -26.23
CA ARG A 137 -21.45 43.19 -27.12
C ARG A 137 -20.94 44.65 -27.17
N GLY A 138 -19.61 44.77 -27.13
CA GLY A 138 -18.84 45.90 -27.67
C GLY A 138 -17.47 45.42 -28.21
N ARG A 139 -17.12 45.91 -29.39
CA ARG A 139 -16.03 45.50 -30.30
C ARG A 139 -14.85 46.50 -30.20
N GLY A 140 -13.61 46.03 -30.35
CA GLY A 140 -12.41 46.85 -30.65
C GLY A 140 -11.24 46.55 -29.71
N SER A 141 -10.19 45.83 -30.14
CA SER A 141 -9.08 46.24 -31.03
C SER A 141 -7.82 46.61 -30.23
N GLY A 142 -6.84 45.70 -30.28
CA GLY A 142 -5.41 45.99 -30.37
C GLY A 142 -4.77 46.96 -29.37
N LYS A 143 -4.29 46.44 -28.24
CA LYS A 143 -3.03 46.86 -27.58
C LYS A 143 -2.31 45.65 -26.96
N LEU A 144 -2.12 44.60 -27.75
CA LEU A 144 -1.07 43.61 -27.50
C LEU A 144 0.20 44.18 -28.10
N PHE A 145 1.02 44.85 -27.27
CA PHE A 145 2.46 45.13 -27.42
C PHE A 145 2.84 46.44 -26.69
N SER A 146 2.72 46.46 -25.37
CA SER A 146 3.50 47.43 -24.56
C SER A 146 3.70 47.04 -23.08
N ILE A 147 3.04 46.01 -22.55
CA ILE A 147 3.07 45.71 -21.11
C ILE A 147 4.20 44.73 -20.70
N TRP A 148 4.87 44.07 -21.64
CA TRP A 148 5.86 43.02 -21.31
C TRP A 148 7.28 43.50 -21.03
N ARG A 149 7.54 44.81 -21.00
CA ARG A 149 8.86 45.37 -20.72
C ARG A 149 8.93 46.02 -19.33
N GLN A 150 8.36 45.37 -18.31
CA GLN A 150 8.60 45.73 -16.91
C GLN A 150 8.40 44.57 -15.91
N LEU A 151 8.35 43.32 -16.37
CA LEU A 151 8.19 42.13 -15.52
C LEU A 151 9.51 41.35 -15.35
N GLN A 152 10.62 42.05 -15.09
CA GLN A 152 11.94 41.42 -14.92
C GLN A 152 12.56 41.61 -13.52
N ARG A 153 11.90 42.35 -12.62
CA ARG A 153 12.39 42.55 -11.23
C ARG A 153 11.58 41.81 -10.16
N TRP A 154 10.43 41.24 -10.51
CA TRP A 154 9.59 40.43 -9.62
C TRP A 154 9.79 38.90 -9.74
N ASN A 155 10.64 38.44 -10.66
CA ASN A 155 10.93 37.01 -10.83
C ASN A 155 11.90 36.43 -9.78
N LYS A 156 12.57 37.25 -8.96
CA LYS A 156 13.50 36.72 -7.94
C LYS A 156 12.78 36.09 -6.76
N TRP A 157 11.68 36.71 -6.30
CA TRP A 157 10.89 36.19 -5.18
C TRP A 157 10.08 34.96 -5.57
N LEU A 158 9.52 34.93 -6.79
CA LEU A 158 8.85 33.73 -7.34
C LEU A 158 9.80 32.53 -7.47
N ASN A 159 11.02 32.75 -7.97
CA ASN A 159 12.03 31.68 -8.04
C ASN A 159 12.49 31.22 -6.65
N LEU A 160 12.60 32.13 -5.66
CA LEU A 160 12.96 31.78 -4.29
C LEU A 160 11.88 30.93 -3.61
N ILE A 161 10.60 31.30 -3.76
CA ILE A 161 9.47 30.55 -3.22
C ILE A 161 9.38 29.16 -3.87
N LEU A 162 9.63 29.06 -5.18
CA LEU A 162 9.67 27.78 -5.90
C LEU A 162 10.84 26.90 -5.42
N PHE A 163 12.02 27.48 -5.18
CA PHE A 163 13.16 26.72 -4.65
C PHE A 163 12.89 26.20 -3.23
N ILE A 164 12.29 27.01 -2.37
CA ILE A 164 11.94 26.61 -1.00
C ILE A 164 10.89 25.50 -1.02
N SER A 165 9.86 25.60 -1.88
CA SER A 165 8.84 24.56 -1.99
C SER A 165 9.39 23.24 -2.56
N ILE A 166 10.27 23.30 -3.56
CA ILE A 166 10.95 22.11 -4.10
C ILE A 166 11.87 21.49 -3.05
N ALA A 167 12.65 22.28 -2.33
CA ALA A 167 13.51 21.79 -1.25
C ALA A 167 12.67 21.13 -0.13
N ALA A 168 11.53 21.73 0.22
CA ALA A 168 10.58 21.15 1.17
C ALA A 168 9.97 19.83 0.65
N LEU A 169 9.62 19.74 -0.63
CA LEU A 169 9.13 18.50 -1.23
C LEU A 169 10.22 17.42 -1.27
N ILE A 170 11.47 17.80 -1.52
CA ILE A 170 12.62 16.88 -1.49
C ILE A 170 12.87 16.40 -0.06
N THR A 171 12.89 17.28 0.94
CA THR A 171 13.08 16.87 2.34
C THR A 171 11.92 16.04 2.88
N VAL A 172 10.68 16.38 2.53
CA VAL A 172 9.49 15.56 2.82
C VAL A 172 9.55 14.22 2.10
N SER A 173 9.99 14.17 0.84
CA SER A 173 10.19 12.93 0.08
C SER A 173 11.29 12.06 0.70
N HIS A 174 12.41 12.64 1.16
CA HIS A 174 13.46 11.92 1.87
C HIS A 174 12.97 11.41 3.24
N GLN A 175 12.22 12.21 4.00
CA GLN A 175 11.58 11.75 5.23
C GLN A 175 10.53 10.67 4.97
N TYR A 176 9.75 10.81 3.90
CA TYR A 176 8.72 9.85 3.50
C TYR A 176 9.34 8.54 3.01
N SER A 177 10.44 8.60 2.25
CA SER A 177 11.22 7.43 1.83
C SER A 177 11.89 6.75 3.03
N ALA A 178 12.42 7.53 3.99
CA ALA A 178 12.92 7.00 5.26
C ALA A 178 11.80 6.37 6.11
N ARG A 179 10.57 6.92 6.05
CA ARG A 179 9.38 6.35 6.70
C ARG A 179 8.78 5.16 5.96
N ASN A 180 8.96 5.04 4.64
CA ASN A 180 8.32 4.00 3.81
C ASN A 180 9.18 2.76 3.57
N ASN A 181 10.41 2.73 4.07
CA ASN A 181 11.12 1.47 4.30
C ASN A 181 10.53 0.68 5.50
N LEU A 182 9.25 0.92 5.84
CA LEU A 182 8.52 0.32 6.96
C LEU A 182 8.07 -1.11 6.63
N PHE A 183 9.02 -2.00 6.44
CA PHE A 183 8.99 -3.15 7.33
C PHE A 183 9.50 -2.59 8.65
N SER A 184 8.58 -2.29 9.58
CA SER A 184 8.89 -1.77 10.92
C SER A 184 9.59 -2.84 11.74
N GLY A 185 10.82 -3.14 11.33
CA GLY A 185 11.70 -3.94 12.12
C GLY A 185 12.26 -3.06 13.22
N THR A 186 11.85 -3.24 14.47
CA THR A 186 12.52 -2.53 15.57
C THR A 186 13.93 -3.09 15.70
N GLN A 187 14.93 -2.21 15.79
CA GLN A 187 16.32 -2.63 16.00
C GLN A 187 16.66 -2.48 17.48
N PHE A 188 17.13 -3.56 18.11
CA PHE A 188 17.60 -3.57 19.48
C PHE A 188 18.95 -4.26 19.54
N ALA A 189 20.01 -3.52 19.90
CA ALA A 189 21.39 -3.99 19.80
C ALA A 189 21.67 -4.57 18.39
N ASP A 190 22.20 -5.80 18.30
CA ASP A 190 22.41 -6.50 17.03
C ASP A 190 21.19 -7.35 16.59
N CYS A 191 20.04 -7.23 17.25
CA CYS A 191 18.80 -7.86 16.82
C CYS A 191 18.00 -6.99 15.84
N GLN A 192 17.57 -7.58 14.74
CA GLN A 192 16.57 -7.04 13.83
C GLN A 192 15.24 -7.75 14.11
N ILE A 193 14.29 -7.05 14.72
CA ILE A 193 13.02 -7.63 15.18
C ILE A 193 11.94 -7.38 14.15
N TYR A 194 11.24 -8.41 13.68
CA TYR A 194 10.18 -8.35 12.69
C TYR A 194 8.86 -8.78 13.34
N ASN A 195 7.85 -7.91 13.33
CA ASN A 195 6.52 -8.27 13.79
C ASN A 195 5.76 -9.02 12.68
N MET A 196 5.23 -10.18 13.03
CA MET A 196 4.42 -11.07 12.19
C MET A 196 2.98 -11.02 12.70
N GLY A 197 2.13 -10.28 12.00
CA GLY A 197 0.73 -10.08 12.38
C GLY A 197 0.28 -8.63 12.21
N TRP A 198 -1.02 -8.38 12.35
CA TRP A 198 -1.64 -7.06 12.19
C TRP A 198 -1.80 -6.26 13.47
N ASP A 199 -1.83 -6.95 14.59
CA ASP A 199 -1.94 -6.33 15.90
C ASP A 199 -0.54 -5.90 16.33
N TYR A 200 -0.11 -4.72 15.90
CA TYR A 200 1.24 -4.21 16.19
C TYR A 200 1.29 -3.75 17.64
N PRO A 201 1.88 -4.53 18.57
CA PRO A 201 2.14 -4.01 19.91
C PRO A 201 3.05 -2.79 19.84
N GLU A 202 3.04 -2.02 20.92
CA GLU A 202 3.95 -0.90 21.08
C GLU A 202 5.41 -1.37 20.97
N LYS A 203 6.23 -0.56 20.29
CA LYS A 203 7.62 -0.91 19.97
C LYS A 203 8.44 -1.23 21.22
N GLU A 204 8.15 -0.54 22.32
CA GLU A 204 8.82 -0.72 23.61
C GLU A 204 8.51 -2.11 24.19
N THR A 205 7.24 -2.54 24.19
CA THR A 205 6.81 -3.85 24.67
C THR A 205 7.51 -5.00 23.94
N VAL A 206 7.63 -4.94 22.61
CA VAL A 206 8.34 -5.98 21.83
C VAL A 206 9.83 -5.96 22.14
N THR A 207 10.40 -4.78 22.25
CA THR A 207 11.83 -4.62 22.55
C THR A 207 12.16 -5.18 23.93
N ASP A 208 11.29 -4.98 24.92
CA ASP A 208 11.45 -5.52 26.26
C ASP A 208 11.31 -7.05 26.28
N MET A 209 10.36 -7.61 25.52
CA MET A 209 10.25 -9.07 25.35
C MET A 209 11.50 -9.65 24.70
N VAL A 210 12.01 -9.04 23.63
CA VAL A 210 13.25 -9.49 22.97
C VAL A 210 14.44 -9.38 23.90
N ARG A 211 14.54 -8.30 24.70
CA ARG A 211 15.59 -8.14 25.71
C ARG A 211 15.55 -9.22 26.79
N ALA A 212 14.35 -9.64 27.21
CA ALA A 212 14.17 -10.64 28.26
C ALA A 212 14.47 -12.06 27.78
N TYR A 213 14.13 -12.40 26.53
CA TYR A 213 14.12 -13.79 26.05
C TYR A 213 15.14 -14.11 24.95
N VAL A 214 15.79 -13.11 24.33
CA VAL A 214 16.73 -13.33 23.21
C VAL A 214 18.09 -12.69 23.49
N ASN A 215 19.17 -13.48 23.32
CA ASN A 215 20.52 -12.95 23.41
C ASN A 215 20.94 -12.23 22.11
N CYS A 216 20.90 -10.89 22.14
CA CYS A 216 21.23 -10.01 21.02
C CYS A 216 22.72 -9.60 20.91
N GLN A 217 23.66 -10.40 21.42
CA GLN A 217 25.12 -10.14 21.30
C GLN A 217 25.69 -10.34 19.88
N LYS A 218 24.91 -10.94 18.97
CA LYS A 218 25.30 -11.20 17.58
C LYS A 218 24.15 -10.81 16.67
N LYS A 219 24.46 -10.52 15.40
CA LYS A 219 23.46 -10.24 14.36
C LYS A 219 22.41 -11.34 14.30
N THR A 220 21.19 -11.02 14.73
CA THR A 220 20.10 -11.99 14.89
C THR A 220 18.81 -11.41 14.35
N LYS A 221 18.10 -12.17 13.52
CA LYS A 221 16.76 -11.81 13.04
C LYS A 221 15.76 -12.45 13.98
N VAL A 222 14.91 -11.63 14.59
CA VAL A 222 13.89 -12.07 15.54
C VAL A 222 12.53 -11.86 14.90
N TYR A 223 11.67 -12.87 14.87
CA TYR A 223 10.32 -12.78 14.36
C TYR A 223 9.34 -12.93 15.52
N TYR A 224 8.54 -11.91 15.77
CA TYR A 224 7.54 -11.88 16.83
C TYR A 224 6.16 -12.20 16.27
N TYR A 225 5.50 -13.21 16.84
CA TYR A 225 4.14 -13.61 16.52
C TYR A 225 3.24 -13.29 17.72
N ASN A 226 2.21 -12.49 17.49
CA ASN A 226 1.25 -12.05 18.50
C ASN A 226 0.01 -12.96 18.63
N LYS A 227 -0.26 -13.79 17.63
CA LYS A 227 -1.40 -14.71 17.56
C LYS A 227 -0.97 -15.98 16.87
N ILE A 228 -1.16 -17.11 17.55
CA ILE A 228 -0.88 -18.44 16.99
C ILE A 228 -2.21 -19.15 16.77
N THR A 229 -2.46 -19.59 15.53
CA THR A 229 -3.63 -20.38 15.18
C THR A 229 -3.24 -21.83 14.98
N GLN A 230 -3.86 -22.74 15.72
CA GLN A 230 -3.72 -24.18 15.55
C GLN A 230 -5.11 -24.82 15.54
N ASP A 231 -5.43 -25.60 14.50
CA ASP A 231 -6.72 -26.27 14.30
C ASP A 231 -7.96 -25.40 14.58
N ASN A 232 -8.02 -24.20 13.98
CA ASN A 232 -9.10 -23.22 14.16
C ASN A 232 -9.30 -22.70 15.59
N ARG A 233 -8.41 -23.03 16.54
CA ARG A 233 -8.37 -22.40 17.86
C ARG A 233 -7.31 -21.30 17.85
N GLN A 234 -7.71 -20.12 18.30
CA GLN A 234 -6.80 -19.00 18.53
C GLN A 234 -6.20 -19.18 19.93
N PHE A 235 -4.88 -19.31 19.99
CA PHE A 235 -4.14 -19.31 21.26
C PHE A 235 -3.63 -17.89 21.49
N GLU A 236 -3.77 -17.39 22.73
CA GLU A 236 -3.21 -16.09 23.15
C GLU A 236 -1.69 -16.15 23.39
N GLU A 237 -1.07 -17.31 23.15
CA GLU A 237 0.37 -17.50 23.29
C GLU A 237 1.12 -16.66 22.24
N LYS A 238 2.10 -15.89 22.72
CA LYS A 238 3.02 -15.12 21.88
C LYS A 238 4.25 -15.98 21.61
N MET A 239 4.90 -15.76 20.47
CA MET A 239 6.09 -16.54 20.10
C MET A 239 7.17 -15.64 19.50
N LEU A 240 8.40 -15.84 19.95
CA LEU A 240 9.60 -15.27 19.35
C LEU A 240 10.38 -16.37 18.63
N VAL A 241 10.77 -16.11 17.39
CA VAL A 241 11.68 -16.96 16.62
C VAL A 241 12.96 -16.19 16.37
N SER A 242 14.09 -16.64 16.91
CA SER A 242 15.38 -15.97 16.73
C SER A 242 16.33 -16.80 15.85
N CYS A 243 16.82 -16.18 14.79
CA CYS A 243 17.68 -16.78 13.78
C CYS A 243 18.99 -15.97 13.69
N ARG A 244 20.12 -16.57 14.08
CA ARG A 244 21.42 -15.93 13.97
C ARG A 244 21.87 -15.82 12.51
N GLU A 245 22.36 -14.65 12.13
CA GLU A 245 22.91 -14.42 10.79
C GLU A 245 24.23 -15.18 10.65
N ASN A 246 24.40 -15.94 9.56
CA ASN A 246 25.56 -16.79 9.27
C ASN A 246 25.76 -18.02 10.19
N ALA A 247 24.72 -18.50 10.89
CA ALA A 247 24.82 -19.69 11.75
C ALA A 247 24.86 -21.04 11.00
N GLY A 248 24.98 -21.04 9.66
CA GLY A 248 25.03 -22.26 8.85
C GLY A 248 23.75 -23.09 8.95
N ARG A 249 23.87 -24.36 9.33
CA ARG A 249 22.73 -25.31 9.49
C ARG A 249 22.10 -25.29 10.90
N GLN A 250 22.47 -24.35 11.76
CA GLN A 250 21.86 -24.29 13.09
C GLN A 250 20.38 -23.91 12.98
N PRO A 251 19.47 -24.64 13.66
CA PRO A 251 18.07 -24.30 13.68
C PRO A 251 17.85 -22.96 14.40
N CYS A 252 16.81 -22.23 14.00
CA CYS A 252 16.37 -21.06 14.75
C CYS A 252 15.79 -21.47 16.10
N GLU A 253 15.98 -20.63 17.11
CA GLU A 253 15.47 -20.85 18.45
C GLU A 253 14.06 -20.29 18.56
N VAL A 254 13.16 -21.06 19.16
CA VAL A 254 11.75 -20.71 19.36
C VAL A 254 11.48 -20.57 20.84
N VAL A 255 10.92 -19.43 21.24
CA VAL A 255 10.52 -19.15 22.62
C VAL A 255 9.04 -18.80 22.63
N TYR A 256 8.26 -19.55 23.41
CA TYR A 256 6.86 -19.25 23.69
C TYR A 256 6.78 -18.33 24.91
N ILE A 257 6.02 -17.26 24.78
CA ILE A 257 5.81 -16.27 25.82
C ILE A 257 4.36 -16.41 26.31
N PRO A 258 4.18 -16.62 27.64
CA PRO A 258 2.86 -16.71 28.24
C PRO A 258 2.11 -15.37 28.26
#